data_AF-A0AAP0NWE1-F1
#
_entry.id   AF-A0AAP0NWE1-F1
#
_cell.length_a   1.000
_cell.length_b   1.000
_cell.length_c   1.000
_cell.angle_alpha   90.00
_cell.angle_beta   90.00
_cell.angle_gamma   90.00
#
_symmetry.space_group_name_H-M   'P 1'
#
loop_
_entity.id
_entity.type
_entity.pdbx_description
1 polymer ?
#
loop_
_entity_poly.entity_id
_entity_poly.type
_entity_poly.pdbx_seq_one_letter_code
_entity_poly.pdbx_strand_id
1 'polypeptide(L)' 'MRDDQGIFVGASGESWEGVVNPKEAEAIGVREALTWVIERGIKAAIIQVDALSVVQAIYGKKRENSYFGSIIGD' A
#
# COMPACT_ATOMS: atom_id res chain seq x y z
N MET A 1 -1.59 -7.78 9.58
CA MET A 1 -0.87 -8.93 8.99
C MET A 1 -1.44 -10.22 9.54
N ARG A 2 -1.66 -11.17 8.65
CA ARG A 2 -2.00 -12.53 8.98
C ARG A 2 -0.96 -13.46 8.33
N ASP A 3 -0.68 -14.58 8.96
CA ASP A 3 0.14 -15.63 8.34
C ASP A 3 -0.65 -16.40 7.27
N ASP A 4 -0.03 -17.41 6.67
CA ASP A 4 -0.63 -18.26 5.65
C ASP A 4 -1.81 -19.10 6.16
N GLN A 5 -1.91 -19.30 7.48
CA GLN A 5 -3.05 -19.95 8.13
C GLN A 5 -4.18 -18.95 8.47
N GLY A 6 -4.00 -17.66 8.12
CA GLY A 6 -4.94 -16.59 8.41
C GLY A 6 -4.91 -16.11 9.85
N ILE A 7 -3.95 -16.56 10.67
CA ILE A 7 -3.80 -16.15 12.07
C ILE A 7 -3.24 -14.74 12.13
N PHE A 8 -3.81 -13.90 12.98
CA PHE A 8 -3.31 -12.54 13.17
C PHE A 8 -1.92 -12.56 13.83
N VAL A 9 -0.95 -11.93 13.17
CA VAL A 9 0.44 -11.86 13.64
C VAL A 9 0.89 -10.44 13.97
N GLY A 10 0.07 -9.43 13.65
CA GLY A 10 0.37 -8.04 14.03
C GLY A 10 -0.34 -7.01 13.15
N ALA A 11 -0.28 -5.76 13.57
CA ALA A 11 -0.75 -4.60 12.81
C ALA A 11 0.23 -3.44 13.01
N SER A 12 0.35 -2.60 11.97
CA SER A 12 0.98 -1.29 12.07
C SER A 12 -0.04 -0.23 11.72
N GLY A 13 0.15 0.95 12.29
CA GLY A 13 -0.62 2.15 11.97
C GLY A 13 0.19 3.36 12.36
N GLU A 14 0.24 4.34 11.48
CA GLU A 14 0.91 5.61 11.70
C GLU A 14 -0.05 6.75 11.43
N SER A 15 0.13 7.85 12.14
CA SER A 15 -0.55 9.11 11.84
C SER A 15 0.29 9.88 10.84
N TRP A 16 -0.35 10.38 9.79
CA TRP A 16 0.32 11.20 8.79
C TRP A 16 -0.22 12.63 8.84
N GLU A 17 0.69 13.60 8.86
CA GLU A 17 0.35 15.02 8.85
C GLU A 17 0.16 15.52 7.42
N GLY A 18 -0.97 16.19 7.16
CA GLY A 18 -1.26 16.79 5.87
C GLY A 18 -2.75 16.76 5.53
N VAL A 19 -3.10 17.43 4.44
CA VAL A 19 -4.44 17.36 3.84
C VAL A 19 -4.30 16.61 2.52
N VAL A 20 -4.90 15.44 2.46
CA VAL A 20 -4.95 14.64 1.24
C VAL A 20 -6.37 14.23 0.90
N ASN A 21 -6.58 13.99 -0.39
CA ASN A 21 -7.84 13.40 -0.81
C ASN A 21 -7.89 11.91 -0.43
N PRO A 22 -9.09 11.30 -0.38
CA PRO A 22 -9.21 9.88 -0.02
C PRO A 22 -8.37 8.94 -0.89
N LYS A 23 -8.17 9.23 -2.18
CA LYS A 23 -7.39 8.36 -3.06
C LYS A 23 -5.89 8.39 -2.73
N GLU A 24 -5.37 9.57 -2.39
CA GLU A 24 -4.01 9.76 -1.89
C GLU A 24 -3.80 9.06 -0.56
N ALA A 25 -4.75 9.21 0.37
CA ALA A 25 -4.69 8.52 1.67
C ALA A 25 -4.59 7.00 1.49
N GLU A 26 -5.39 6.42 0.59
CA GLU A 26 -5.36 5.00 0.27
C GLU A 26 -4.02 4.58 -0.37
N ALA A 27 -3.51 5.37 -1.33
CA ALA A 27 -2.23 5.07 -1.97
C ALA A 27 -1.06 5.10 -0.98
N ILE A 28 -1.09 6.03 -0.02
CA ILE A 28 -0.11 6.11 1.07
C ILE A 28 -0.23 4.90 1.99
N GLY A 29 -1.46 4.50 2.35
CA GLY A 29 -1.69 3.27 3.12
C GLY A 29 -1.08 2.03 2.45
N VAL A 30 -1.18 1.94 1.11
CA VAL A 30 -0.52 0.85 0.35
C VAL A 30 0.99 0.96 0.39
N ARG A 31 1.57 2.16 0.23
CA ARG A 31 3.03 2.36 0.38
C ARG A 31 3.51 1.91 1.75
N GLU A 32 2.89 2.38 2.83
CA GLU A 32 3.28 2.02 4.19
C GLU A 32 3.15 0.51 4.45
N ALA A 33 2.10 -0.12 3.93
CA ALA A 33 1.96 -1.57 4.01
C ALA A 33 3.08 -2.32 3.27
N LEU A 34 3.52 -1.82 2.10
CA LEU A 34 4.65 -2.37 1.35
C LEU A 34 5.97 -2.20 2.09
N THR A 35 6.26 -0.99 2.59
CA THR A 35 7.45 -0.69 3.40
C THR A 35 7.52 -1.65 4.59
N TRP A 36 6.42 -1.81 5.31
CA TRP A 36 6.35 -2.69 6.48
C TRP A 36 6.69 -4.16 6.18
N VAL A 37 6.28 -4.65 5.00
CA VAL A 37 6.57 -6.00 4.49
C VAL A 37 8.05 -6.13 4.10
N ILE A 38 8.59 -5.12 3.40
CA ILE A 38 9.99 -5.09 2.95
C ILE A 38 10.96 -5.08 4.13
N GLU A 39 10.71 -4.21 5.13
CA GLU A 39 11.54 -4.11 6.34
C GLU A 39 11.59 -5.40 7.15
N ARG A 40 10.55 -6.23 7.05
CA ARG A 40 10.47 -7.55 7.72
C ARG A 40 11.10 -8.68 6.92
N GLY A 41 11.66 -8.40 5.74
CA GLY A 41 12.27 -9.41 4.88
C GLY A 41 11.28 -10.43 4.31
N ILE A 42 9.98 -10.07 4.26
CA ILE A 42 8.94 -10.95 3.74
C ILE A 42 9.05 -10.99 2.22
N LYS A 43 9.33 -12.17 1.66
CA LYS A 43 9.59 -12.35 0.22
C LYS A 43 8.34 -12.29 -0.67
N ALA A 44 7.18 -12.62 -0.10
CA ALA A 44 5.91 -12.64 -0.80
C ALA A 44 4.78 -12.31 0.18
N ALA A 45 3.93 -11.35 -0.17
CA ALA A 45 2.78 -10.94 0.61
C ALA A 45 1.57 -10.68 -0.30
N ILE A 46 0.37 -10.93 0.23
CA ILE A 46 -0.89 -10.54 -0.42
C ILE A 46 -1.37 -9.26 0.27
N ILE A 47 -1.42 -8.17 -0.48
CA ILE A 47 -1.95 -6.89 -0.01
C ILE A 47 -3.39 -6.77 -0.50
N GLN A 48 -4.31 -6.59 0.43
CA GLN A 48 -5.72 -6.33 0.14
C GLN A 48 -5.97 -4.83 0.30
N VAL A 49 -6.60 -4.24 -0.71
CA VAL A 49 -6.92 -2.81 -0.77
C VAL A 49 -8.38 -2.71 -1.21
N ASP A 50 -9.18 -1.90 -0.51
CA ASP A 50 -10.60 -1.67 -0.85
C ASP A 50 -10.78 -0.53 -1.88
N ALA A 51 -9.70 0.16 -2.24
CA ALA A 51 -9.67 1.19 -3.26
C ALA A 51 -9.34 0.64 -4.67
N LEU A 52 -10.37 0.33 -5.46
CA LEU A 52 -10.19 -0.11 -6.86
C LEU A 52 -9.37 0.90 -7.70
N SER A 53 -9.51 2.20 -7.45
CA SER A 53 -8.74 3.22 -8.16
C SER A 53 -7.24 3.13 -7.89
N VAL A 54 -6.85 2.73 -6.67
CA VAL A 54 -5.44 2.54 -6.31
C VAL A 54 -4.89 1.29 -6.98
N VAL A 55 -5.64 0.19 -6.95
CA VAL A 55 -5.30 -1.05 -7.68
C VAL A 55 -5.12 -0.76 -9.18
N GLN A 56 -6.06 -0.04 -9.80
CA GLN A 56 -5.97 0.34 -11.20
C GLN A 56 -4.77 1.25 -11.49
N ALA A 57 -4.38 2.12 -10.57
CA ALA A 57 -3.19 2.94 -10.73
C ALA A 57 -1.90 2.11 -10.66
N ILE A 58 -1.83 1.13 -9.75
CA ILE A 58 -0.68 0.22 -9.57
C ILE A 58 -0.51 -0.71 -10.78
N TYR A 59 -1.60 -1.28 -11.29
CA TYR A 59 -1.58 -2.27 -12.37
C TYR A 59 -1.83 -1.70 -13.76
N GLY A 60 -2.16 -0.41 -13.86
CA GLY A 60 -2.45 0.26 -15.13
C GLY A 60 -1.21 0.46 -16.00
N LYS A 61 -1.39 0.41 -17.33
CA LYS A 61 -0.37 0.64 -18.37
C LYS A 61 0.29 2.05 -18.36
N LYS A 62 -0.06 2.92 -17.41
CA LYS A 62 0.45 4.29 -17.24
C LYS A 62 1.27 4.46 -15.95
N ARG A 63 1.93 3.41 -15.46
CA ARG A 63 2.87 3.49 -14.32
C ARG A 63 3.83 4.68 -14.44
N GLU A 64 4.28 4.98 -15.65
CA GLU A 64 5.34 5.95 -15.92
C GLU A 64 4.90 7.43 -15.83
N ASN A 65 3.60 7.75 -15.68
CA ASN A 65 3.12 9.14 -15.64
C ASN A 65 1.90 9.37 -14.73
N SER A 66 1.56 8.44 -13.83
CA SER A 66 0.46 8.63 -12.89
C SER A 66 0.98 9.11 -11.53
N TYR A 67 0.38 10.16 -10.98
CA TYR A 67 0.69 10.74 -9.67
C TYR A 67 0.80 9.69 -8.54
N PHE A 68 0.02 8.60 -8.64
CA PHE A 68 0.05 7.48 -7.69
C PHE A 68 1.27 6.56 -7.83
N GLY A 69 1.84 6.44 -9.04
CA GLY A 69 3.08 5.70 -9.24
C GLY A 69 4.24 6.31 -8.46
N SER A 70 4.30 7.65 -8.42
CA SER A 70 5.27 8.38 -7.60
C SER A 70 5.04 8.16 -6.10
N ILE A 71 3.79 8.13 -5.62
CA ILE A 71 3.50 7.92 -4.19
C ILE A 71 3.92 6.53 -3.72
N ILE A 72 3.80 5.51 -4.57
CA ILE A 72 4.06 4.10 -4.19
C ILE A 72 5.53 3.72 -4.42
N GLY A 73 6.22 4.38 -5.35
CA GLY A 73 7.60 4.08 -5.70
C GLY A 73 8.67 4.87 -4.93
N ASP A 74 8.27 5.88 -4.17
CA ASP A 74 9.12 6.66 -3.25
C ASP A 74 9.23 5.94 -1.89
#